data_AF-C6A4B4-F1
#
_entry.id   AF-C6A4B4-F1
#
_cell.length_a   1.000
_cell.length_b   1.000
_cell.length_c   1.000
_cell.angle_alpha   90.00
_cell.angle_beta   90.00
_cell.angle_gamma   90.00
#
_symmetry.space_group_name_H-M   'P 1'
#
loop_
_entity.id
_entity.type
_entity.pdbx_description
1 polymer ?
#
loop_
_entity_poly.entity_id
_entity_poly.type
_entity_poly.pdbx_seq_one_letter_code
_entity_poly.pdbx_strand_id
1 'polypeptide(L)'
;MMEKKVLVWLFSALLLGSIIPLSQAQSTSIVILVSDNEADSALAEELATLLNASVVVTTWGVYDPNVTAEIMIYGPDKVIIIGGPDAVPRDYETDLKELGIIYVRWYGGDRYRTNLDVIQNALEEYPELFENVKIIIAHGRDLGAIKLAKGIEGKKFIIYVDNNLTNTTEVLGTLVKTRNVIILKSQLMNNGTAERIRERIRERVRDGNITEENLEVTPEMAWQAIEFAINRTETAKEMLDNLTIPAATKLLELAEEKIQIANESYNEGNYGKAYGQAIAAKAHAEAIIKLASKEWKNVLHARVNTQLEREIHKLEVKIKVLEKAGIDVTEIKTRLESAKNAIQSADYETAKELIEEAKNMLRDAFIQGRGKIRGMNLPGGTGRGRP
;
A
#
# COMPACT_ATOMS: atom_id res chain seq x y z
N MET A 1 -13.41 26.70 -9.24
CA MET A 1 -12.29 26.65 -8.25
C MET A 1 -12.70 27.10 -6.83
N MET A 2 -14.00 27.30 -6.55
CA MET A 2 -14.50 27.80 -5.25
C MET A 2 -15.29 26.73 -4.47
N GLU A 3 -15.75 25.66 -5.13
CA GLU A 3 -16.60 24.63 -4.51
C GLU A 3 -15.82 23.57 -3.72
N LYS A 4 -14.54 23.34 -4.02
CA LYS A 4 -13.70 22.36 -3.27
C LYS A 4 -13.26 22.85 -1.89
N LYS A 5 -13.28 24.17 -1.64
CA LYS A 5 -12.87 24.75 -0.35
C LYS A 5 -13.99 24.71 0.69
N VAL A 6 -15.25 24.67 0.27
CA VAL A 6 -16.41 24.69 1.19
C VAL A 6 -16.56 23.35 1.94
N LEU A 7 -16.15 22.23 1.33
CA LEU A 7 -16.26 20.91 1.94
C LEU A 7 -15.23 20.68 3.08
N VAL A 8 -14.07 21.33 3.01
CA VAL A 8 -12.98 21.18 4.01
C VAL A 8 -13.30 21.93 5.30
N TRP A 9 -13.98 23.07 5.22
CA TRP A 9 -14.42 23.83 6.40
C TRP A 9 -15.56 23.16 7.17
N LEU A 10 -16.36 22.31 6.52
CA LEU A 10 -17.39 21.51 7.19
C LEU A 10 -16.81 20.46 8.14
N PHE A 11 -15.60 19.95 7.86
CA PHE A 11 -14.89 19.00 8.74
C PHE A 11 -14.38 19.67 10.01
N SER A 12 -13.86 20.89 9.91
CA SER A 12 -13.35 21.66 11.06
C SER A 12 -14.48 22.19 11.95
N ALA A 13 -15.64 22.51 11.37
CA ALA A 13 -16.77 23.07 12.11
C ALA A 13 -17.65 22.02 12.81
N LEU A 14 -17.75 20.78 12.30
CA LEU A 14 -18.56 19.73 12.94
C LEU A 14 -17.95 19.16 14.24
N LEU A 15 -16.63 19.32 14.44
CA LEU A 15 -15.92 18.82 15.61
C LEU A 15 -15.97 19.75 16.83
N LEU A 16 -16.40 21.01 16.66
CA LEU A 16 -16.40 22.02 17.73
C LEU A 16 -17.73 22.15 18.48
N GLY A 17 -18.73 21.31 18.16
CA GLY A 17 -20.11 21.45 18.66
C GLY A 17 -20.55 20.53 19.81
N SER A 18 -19.76 19.51 20.19
CA SER A 18 -20.15 18.61 21.28
C SER A 18 -19.13 18.66 22.41
N ILE A 19 -19.54 19.28 23.52
CA ILE A 19 -18.83 19.24 24.80
C ILE A 19 -18.95 17.80 25.32
N ILE A 20 -18.03 16.93 24.91
CA ILE A 20 -17.84 15.60 25.49
C ILE A 20 -16.77 15.74 26.59
N PRO A 21 -17.00 15.21 27.81
CA PRO A 21 -16.01 15.25 28.87
C PRO A 21 -14.67 14.66 28.41
N LEU A 22 -13.58 15.37 28.70
CA LEU A 22 -12.20 15.08 28.33
C LEU A 22 -11.60 13.89 29.14
N SER A 23 -12.36 12.82 29.35
CA SER A 23 -11.92 11.65 30.12
C SER A 23 -11.89 10.34 29.35
N GLN A 24 -12.18 10.35 28.04
CA GLN A 24 -11.88 9.27 27.10
C GLN A 24 -11.84 9.87 25.68
N ALA A 25 -10.71 10.45 25.28
CA ALA A 25 -10.51 10.73 23.85
C ALA A 25 -10.48 9.36 23.15
N GLN A 26 -11.52 9.04 22.39
CA GLN A 26 -11.57 7.82 21.60
C GLN A 26 -10.44 7.91 20.55
N SER A 27 -9.36 7.15 20.75
CA SER A 27 -8.27 7.05 19.78
C SER A 27 -8.87 6.65 18.43
N THR A 28 -8.67 7.47 17.40
CA THR A 28 -9.10 7.16 16.03
C THR A 28 -8.38 5.91 15.57
N SER A 29 -9.12 4.90 15.10
CA SER A 29 -8.52 3.69 14.52
C SER A 29 -8.19 3.96 13.06
N ILE A 30 -6.90 4.00 12.72
CA ILE A 30 -6.41 4.20 11.36
C ILE A 30 -5.81 2.89 10.86
N VAL A 31 -6.18 2.51 9.64
CA VAL A 31 -5.49 1.45 8.88
C VAL A 31 -4.80 2.06 7.67
N ILE A 32 -3.55 1.68 7.42
CA ILE A 32 -2.83 2.02 6.20
C ILE A 32 -2.85 0.79 5.29
N LEU A 33 -3.53 0.91 4.14
CA LEU A 33 -3.51 -0.10 3.09
C LEU A 33 -2.39 0.24 2.10
N VAL A 34 -1.47 -0.69 1.90
CA VAL A 34 -0.35 -0.52 0.97
C VAL A 34 -0.11 -1.84 0.23
N SER A 35 0.54 -1.79 -0.94
CA SER A 35 1.03 -3.01 -1.59
C SER A 35 2.34 -3.49 -0.97
N ASP A 36 2.73 -4.72 -1.25
CA ASP A 36 4.06 -5.28 -0.99
C ASP A 36 5.19 -4.64 -1.84
N ASN A 37 4.92 -3.54 -2.56
CA ASN A 37 5.96 -2.67 -3.12
C ASN A 37 6.83 -2.10 -2.00
N GLU A 38 8.14 -2.31 -2.07
CA GLU A 38 9.07 -2.05 -0.98
C GLU A 38 9.22 -0.57 -0.68
N ALA A 39 9.15 0.28 -1.70
CA ALA A 39 9.23 1.72 -1.53
C ALA A 39 7.96 2.25 -0.83
N ASP A 40 6.79 1.90 -1.34
CA ASP A 40 5.53 2.36 -0.76
C ASP A 40 5.30 1.75 0.65
N SER A 41 5.64 0.47 0.83
CA SER A 41 5.53 -0.25 2.11
C SER A 41 6.46 0.31 3.19
N ALA A 42 7.71 0.65 2.84
CA ALA A 42 8.63 1.29 3.79
C ALA A 42 8.09 2.64 4.31
N LEU A 43 7.42 3.41 3.46
CA LEU A 43 6.77 4.67 3.84
C LEU A 43 5.54 4.43 4.70
N ALA A 44 4.72 3.44 4.34
CA ALA A 44 3.54 3.05 5.09
C ALA A 44 3.87 2.60 6.52
N GLU A 45 4.90 1.77 6.68
CA GLU A 45 5.35 1.27 7.99
C GLU A 45 5.85 2.40 8.90
N GLU A 46 6.66 3.33 8.38
CA GLU A 46 7.16 4.47 9.15
C GLU A 46 5.99 5.38 9.56
N LEU A 47 5.11 5.71 8.62
CA LEU A 47 3.91 6.52 8.91
C LEU A 47 2.99 5.83 9.93
N ALA A 48 2.78 4.52 9.80
CA ALA A 48 1.95 3.75 10.71
C ALA A 48 2.51 3.74 12.14
N THR A 49 3.83 3.60 12.27
CA THR A 49 4.53 3.68 13.56
C THR A 49 4.29 5.04 14.23
N LEU A 50 4.37 6.12 13.44
CA LEU A 50 4.17 7.48 13.94
C LEU A 50 2.72 7.80 14.28
N LEU A 51 1.76 7.26 13.54
CA LEU A 51 0.33 7.43 13.77
C LEU A 51 -0.29 6.42 14.74
N ASN A 52 0.49 5.43 15.20
CA ASN A 52 -0.04 4.24 15.89
C ASN A 52 -1.18 3.56 15.09
N ALA A 53 -1.00 3.47 13.77
CA ALA A 53 -1.94 2.86 12.83
C ALA A 53 -1.57 1.39 12.55
N SER A 54 -2.54 0.60 12.11
CA SER A 54 -2.29 -0.77 11.64
C SER A 54 -1.95 -0.75 10.14
N VAL A 55 -0.97 -1.56 9.72
CA VAL A 55 -0.64 -1.73 8.30
C VAL A 55 -1.30 -3.00 7.78
N VAL A 56 -1.99 -2.90 6.66
CA VAL A 56 -2.49 -4.04 5.89
C VAL A 56 -1.80 -4.03 4.54
N VAL A 57 -1.21 -5.17 4.15
CA VAL A 57 -0.43 -5.30 2.93
C VAL A 57 -1.21 -6.14 1.91
N THR A 58 -1.28 -5.66 0.67
CA THR A 58 -1.81 -6.43 -0.48
C THR A 58 -0.72 -6.78 -1.48
N THR A 59 -0.91 -7.84 -2.25
CA THR A 59 -0.02 -8.16 -3.37
C THR A 59 -0.16 -7.09 -4.45
N TRP A 60 0.97 -6.55 -4.92
CA TRP A 60 0.99 -5.47 -5.90
C TRP A 60 0.18 -5.79 -7.16
N GLY A 61 -0.76 -4.91 -7.49
CA GLY A 61 -1.57 -4.99 -8.70
C GLY A 61 -2.63 -6.09 -8.69
N VAL A 62 -2.72 -6.87 -7.61
CA VAL A 62 -3.69 -7.97 -7.43
C VAL A 62 -4.75 -7.53 -6.42
N TYR A 63 -6.01 -7.80 -6.76
CA TYR A 63 -7.11 -7.59 -5.82
C TYR A 63 -7.47 -8.92 -5.16
N ASP A 64 -7.46 -8.92 -3.83
CA ASP A 64 -7.90 -10.04 -2.99
C ASP A 64 -8.94 -9.53 -1.97
N PRO A 65 -10.18 -10.06 -1.97
CA PRO A 65 -11.20 -9.69 -0.98
C PRO A 65 -10.82 -10.01 0.47
N ASN A 66 -9.89 -10.94 0.71
CA ASN A 66 -9.42 -11.26 2.06
C ASN A 66 -8.66 -10.08 2.69
N VAL A 67 -8.00 -9.25 1.88
CA VAL A 67 -7.35 -8.01 2.37
C VAL A 67 -8.41 -7.02 2.88
N THR A 68 -9.55 -6.89 2.19
CA THR A 68 -10.65 -6.07 2.70
C THR A 68 -11.21 -6.63 4.01
N ALA A 69 -11.34 -7.96 4.12
CA ALA A 69 -11.73 -8.60 5.37
C ALA A 69 -10.72 -8.36 6.49
N GLU A 70 -9.41 -8.35 6.20
CA GLU A 70 -8.38 -8.00 7.17
C GLU A 70 -8.52 -6.56 7.64
N ILE A 71 -8.74 -5.60 6.74
CA ILE A 71 -9.03 -4.20 7.10
C ILE A 71 -10.26 -4.14 8.03
N MET A 72 -11.32 -4.89 7.73
CA MET A 72 -12.53 -4.91 8.57
C MET A 72 -12.24 -5.37 10.00
N ILE A 73 -11.31 -6.30 10.22
CA ILE A 73 -10.97 -6.83 11.56
C ILE A 73 -10.47 -5.71 12.49
N TYR A 74 -9.78 -4.69 11.97
CA TYR A 74 -9.37 -3.52 12.76
C TYR A 74 -10.51 -2.55 13.08
N GLY A 75 -11.68 -2.73 12.45
CA GLY A 75 -12.84 -1.84 12.54
C GLY A 75 -12.45 -0.37 12.40
N PRO A 76 -11.72 0.06 11.34
CA PRO A 76 -11.12 1.39 11.25
C PRO A 76 -12.17 2.50 11.17
N ASP A 77 -11.77 3.69 11.62
CA ASP A 77 -12.48 4.94 11.37
C ASP A 77 -12.04 5.57 10.04
N LYS A 78 -10.75 5.45 9.70
CA LYS A 78 -10.15 5.93 8.45
C LYS A 78 -9.19 4.89 7.87
N VAL A 79 -9.22 4.75 6.55
CA VAL A 79 -8.19 4.00 5.80
C VAL A 79 -7.37 4.98 4.96
N ILE A 80 -6.05 4.93 5.09
CA ILE A 80 -5.11 5.65 4.22
C ILE A 80 -4.56 4.63 3.23
N ILE A 81 -4.84 4.82 1.94
CA ILE A 81 -4.30 3.98 0.87
C ILE A 81 -3.02 4.64 0.35
N ILE A 82 -1.89 3.92 0.41
CA ILE A 82 -0.62 4.38 -0.14
C ILE A 82 -0.31 3.60 -1.42
N GLY A 83 -0.03 4.34 -2.49
CA GLY A 83 0.31 3.78 -3.80
C GLY A 83 -0.80 3.98 -4.84
N GLY A 84 -0.40 3.95 -6.11
CA GLY A 84 -1.30 4.18 -7.24
C GLY A 84 -2.21 2.98 -7.56
N PRO A 85 -3.17 3.13 -8.48
CA PRO A 85 -4.10 2.07 -8.90
C PRO A 85 -3.45 0.81 -9.48
N ASP A 86 -2.23 0.95 -10.03
CA ASP A 86 -1.43 -0.16 -10.55
C ASP A 86 -0.81 -0.99 -9.41
N ALA A 87 -0.57 -0.37 -8.25
CA ALA A 87 0.03 -1.00 -7.08
C ALA A 87 -1.02 -1.52 -6.10
N VAL A 88 -2.02 -0.70 -5.79
CA VAL A 88 -3.16 -1.04 -4.94
C VAL A 88 -4.44 -0.85 -5.76
N PRO A 89 -5.06 -1.93 -6.27
CA PRO A 89 -6.24 -1.86 -7.13
C PRO A 89 -7.38 -0.98 -6.58
N ARG A 90 -8.12 -0.33 -7.49
CA ARG A 90 -9.26 0.54 -7.12
C ARG A 90 -10.44 -0.22 -6.53
N ASP A 91 -10.51 -1.52 -6.74
CA ASP A 91 -11.53 -2.40 -6.16
C ASP A 91 -11.57 -2.30 -4.63
N TYR A 92 -10.42 -2.04 -3.98
CA TYR A 92 -10.38 -1.73 -2.55
C TYR A 92 -11.10 -0.42 -2.18
N GLU A 93 -11.03 0.63 -3.01
CA GLU A 93 -11.78 1.88 -2.77
C GLU A 93 -13.29 1.66 -2.89
N THR A 94 -13.72 0.82 -3.84
CA THR A 94 -15.12 0.42 -3.98
C THR A 94 -15.58 -0.31 -2.73
N ASP A 95 -14.81 -1.30 -2.26
CA ASP A 95 -15.11 -2.06 -1.05
C ASP A 95 -15.24 -1.16 0.19
N LEU A 96 -14.30 -0.24 0.39
CA LEU A 96 -14.30 0.68 1.53
C LEU A 96 -15.51 1.62 1.47
N LYS A 97 -15.87 2.11 0.28
CA LYS A 97 -17.07 2.91 0.07
C LYS A 97 -18.35 2.14 0.38
N GLU A 98 -18.46 0.90 -0.10
CA GLU A 98 -19.60 0.01 0.17
C GLU A 98 -19.75 -0.27 1.67
N LEU A 99 -18.64 -0.43 2.40
CA LEU A 99 -18.62 -0.61 3.85
C LEU A 99 -18.90 0.69 4.63
N GLY A 100 -18.97 1.84 3.97
CA GLY A 100 -19.11 3.14 4.63
C GLY A 100 -17.88 3.53 5.46
N ILE A 101 -16.70 3.05 5.10
CA ILE A 101 -15.43 3.41 5.73
C ILE A 101 -14.89 4.67 5.03
N ILE A 102 -14.48 5.67 5.82
CA ILE A 102 -13.82 6.87 5.30
C ILE A 102 -12.44 6.46 4.80
N TYR A 103 -12.07 6.85 3.57
CA TYR A 103 -10.74 6.59 3.06
C TYR A 103 -10.17 7.78 2.28
N VAL A 104 -8.85 7.80 2.19
CA VAL A 104 -8.07 8.70 1.34
C VAL A 104 -7.01 7.89 0.60
N ARG A 105 -6.60 8.33 -0.58
CA ARG A 105 -5.48 7.72 -1.32
C ARG A 105 -4.37 8.75 -1.52
N TRP A 106 -3.17 8.45 -1.05
CA TRP A 106 -1.98 9.26 -1.25
C TRP A 106 -1.05 8.56 -2.25
N TYR A 107 -0.92 9.14 -3.44
CA TYR A 107 -0.18 8.54 -4.54
C TYR A 107 0.21 9.55 -5.62
N GLY A 108 1.31 9.27 -6.31
CA GLY A 108 1.75 10.00 -7.49
C GLY A 108 1.84 9.13 -8.75
N GLY A 109 2.32 9.73 -9.84
CA GLY A 109 2.49 9.01 -11.12
C GLY A 109 3.63 7.98 -11.13
N ASP A 110 4.50 8.02 -10.14
CA ASP A 110 5.60 7.09 -9.92
C ASP A 110 5.94 7.04 -8.42
N ARG A 111 6.84 6.14 -8.02
CA ARG A 111 7.24 5.95 -6.62
C ARG A 111 7.86 7.20 -5.97
N TYR A 112 8.51 8.06 -6.74
CA TYR A 112 9.12 9.27 -6.22
C TYR A 112 8.03 10.29 -5.91
N ARG A 113 7.05 10.46 -6.81
CA ARG A 113 5.89 11.31 -6.57
C ARG A 113 4.99 10.77 -5.45
N THR A 114 4.75 9.46 -5.38
CA THR A 114 4.02 8.86 -4.24
C THR A 114 4.72 9.18 -2.92
N ASN A 115 6.04 9.05 -2.86
CA ASN A 115 6.80 9.40 -1.66
C ASN A 115 6.62 10.87 -1.24
N LEU A 116 6.74 11.79 -2.18
CA LEU A 116 6.53 13.22 -1.92
C LEU A 116 5.10 13.52 -1.48
N ASP A 117 4.10 12.96 -2.16
CA ASP A 117 2.69 13.19 -1.85
C ASP A 117 2.33 12.61 -0.47
N VAL A 118 2.84 11.43 -0.11
CA VAL A 118 2.64 10.85 1.24
C VAL A 118 3.23 11.77 2.30
N ILE A 119 4.47 12.23 2.11
CA ILE A 119 5.13 13.14 3.06
C ILE A 119 4.37 14.47 3.16
N GLN A 120 3.94 15.04 2.04
CA GLN A 120 3.22 16.31 2.03
C GLN A 120 1.85 16.19 2.72
N ASN A 121 1.06 15.17 2.38
CA ASN A 121 -0.23 14.96 3.03
C ASN A 121 -0.05 14.67 4.53
N ALA A 122 0.96 13.89 4.91
CA ALA A 122 1.28 13.67 6.32
C ALA A 122 1.67 14.97 7.03
N LEU A 123 2.45 15.85 6.39
CA LEU A 123 2.84 17.15 6.96
C LEU A 123 1.64 18.10 7.10
N GLU A 124 0.71 18.06 6.15
CA GLU A 124 -0.52 18.87 6.18
C GLU A 124 -1.53 18.36 7.22
N GLU A 125 -1.73 17.04 7.33
CA GLU A 125 -2.69 16.44 8.26
C GLU A 125 -2.13 16.27 9.69
N TYR A 126 -0.83 16.00 9.83
CA TYR A 126 -0.16 15.66 11.10
C TYR A 126 1.21 16.35 11.23
N PRO A 127 1.25 17.69 11.29
CA PRO A 127 2.50 18.46 11.29
C PRO A 127 3.46 18.11 12.45
N GLU A 128 2.94 17.65 13.59
CA GLU A 128 3.70 17.20 14.75
C GLU A 128 4.57 15.95 14.45
N LEU A 129 4.20 15.15 13.45
CA LEU A 129 5.02 14.01 13.00
C LEU A 129 6.35 14.46 12.38
N PHE A 130 6.54 15.75 12.11
CA PHE A 130 7.75 16.27 11.50
C PHE A 130 8.66 17.03 12.48
N GLU A 131 8.28 17.09 13.76
CA GLU A 131 9.17 17.60 14.81
C GLU A 131 10.28 16.60 15.12
N ASN A 132 11.53 17.08 15.15
CA ASN A 132 12.74 16.32 15.49
C ASN A 132 12.95 15.03 14.66
N VAL A 133 12.53 15.05 13.39
CA VAL A 133 12.65 13.91 12.47
C VAL A 133 13.99 13.89 11.73
N LYS A 134 14.52 12.69 11.47
CA LYS A 134 15.66 12.48 10.55
C LYS A 134 15.14 12.35 9.13
N ILE A 135 15.83 12.93 8.16
CA ILE A 135 15.53 12.75 6.74
C ILE A 135 16.56 11.80 6.12
N ILE A 136 16.08 10.68 5.60
CA ILE A 136 16.94 9.68 4.95
C ILE A 136 16.74 9.78 3.44
N ILE A 137 17.80 10.03 2.70
CA ILE A 137 17.73 10.11 1.24
C ILE A 137 18.28 8.81 0.66
N ALA A 138 17.43 8.12 -0.12
CA ALA A 138 17.76 6.83 -0.71
C ALA A 138 17.33 6.78 -2.18
N HIS A 139 18.03 6.01 -3.00
CA HIS A 139 17.60 5.79 -4.38
C HIS A 139 16.33 4.92 -4.40
N GLY A 140 15.23 5.42 -4.96
CA GLY A 140 13.90 4.77 -4.84
C GLY A 140 13.75 3.42 -5.55
N ARG A 141 14.72 3.01 -6.38
CA ARG A 141 14.77 1.67 -7.00
C ARG A 141 15.76 0.71 -6.35
N ASP A 142 16.46 1.15 -5.32
CA ASP A 142 17.46 0.33 -4.64
C ASP A 142 16.86 -0.29 -3.38
N LEU A 143 16.45 -1.57 -3.46
CA LEU A 143 15.88 -2.33 -2.35
C LEU A 143 16.77 -2.31 -1.11
N GLY A 144 18.07 -2.40 -1.32
CA GLY A 144 19.11 -2.31 -0.31
C GLY A 144 19.11 -0.97 0.41
N ALA A 145 19.09 0.13 -0.35
CA ALA A 145 19.05 1.47 0.24
C ALA A 145 17.74 1.71 0.99
N ILE A 146 16.61 1.22 0.46
CA ILE A 146 15.31 1.27 1.14
C ILE A 146 15.35 0.48 2.45
N LYS A 147 15.89 -0.74 2.43
CA LYS A 147 16.01 -1.59 3.63
C LYS A 147 16.93 -0.96 4.68
N LEU A 148 18.09 -0.44 4.29
CA LEU A 148 18.99 0.26 5.20
C LEU A 148 18.28 1.48 5.80
N ALA A 149 17.58 2.27 4.97
CA ALA A 149 16.82 3.41 5.43
C ALA A 149 15.75 3.04 6.47
N LYS A 150 15.02 1.92 6.28
CA LYS A 150 14.07 1.40 7.28
C LYS A 150 14.73 1.07 8.61
N GLY A 151 15.92 0.47 8.57
CA GLY A 151 16.68 0.04 9.75
C GLY A 151 17.28 1.16 10.59
N ILE A 152 17.31 2.41 10.09
CA ILE A 152 17.83 3.55 10.85
C ILE A 152 16.90 3.83 12.04
N GLU A 153 17.48 3.88 13.24
CA GLU A 153 16.72 4.09 14.47
C GLU A 153 16.22 5.53 14.63
N GLY A 154 15.12 5.66 15.38
CA GLY A 154 14.49 6.92 15.71
C GLY A 154 13.49 7.39 14.64
N LYS A 155 12.74 8.44 15.00
CA LYS A 155 11.74 9.08 14.15
C LYS A 155 12.38 9.57 12.85
N LYS A 156 11.94 9.05 11.70
CA LYS A 156 12.53 9.37 10.39
C LYS A 156 11.48 9.47 9.29
N PHE A 157 11.85 10.07 8.17
CA PHE A 157 11.15 9.90 6.90
C PHE A 157 12.16 9.61 5.81
N ILE A 158 11.81 8.68 4.92
CA ILE A 158 12.63 8.33 3.76
C ILE A 158 12.17 9.18 2.58
N ILE A 159 13.11 9.81 1.89
CA ILE A 159 12.90 10.58 0.67
C ILE A 159 13.57 9.84 -0.48
N TYR A 160 12.76 9.48 -1.49
CA TYR A 160 13.24 8.76 -2.66
C TYR A 160 13.71 9.70 -3.75
N VAL A 161 14.91 9.44 -4.23
CA VAL A 161 15.53 10.14 -5.36
C VAL A 161 15.80 9.20 -6.52
N ASP A 162 15.82 9.76 -7.73
CA ASP A 162 16.37 9.12 -8.91
C ASP A 162 17.65 9.84 -9.36
N ASN A 163 18.24 9.42 -10.48
CA ASN A 163 19.44 10.08 -11.02
C ASN A 163 19.17 11.46 -11.63
N ASN A 164 17.91 11.81 -11.92
CA ASN A 164 17.50 13.05 -12.57
C ASN A 164 17.09 14.14 -11.57
N LEU A 165 16.94 13.81 -10.29
CA LEU A 165 16.64 14.73 -9.19
C LEU A 165 15.36 15.54 -9.41
N THR A 166 14.40 14.98 -10.15
CA THR A 166 13.14 15.65 -10.48
C THR A 166 12.23 15.70 -9.24
N ASN A 167 11.87 16.92 -8.81
CA ASN A 167 10.95 17.31 -7.74
C ASN A 167 11.30 17.06 -6.27
N THR A 168 12.42 16.42 -5.93
CA THR A 168 12.73 16.13 -4.51
C THR A 168 13.15 17.37 -3.69
N THR A 169 13.62 18.43 -4.35
CA THR A 169 14.15 19.64 -3.70
C THR A 169 13.09 20.57 -3.11
N GLU A 170 11.85 20.54 -3.61
CA GLU A 170 10.76 21.38 -3.10
C GLU A 170 10.30 20.89 -1.73
N VAL A 171 10.06 19.58 -1.58
CA VAL A 171 9.66 18.97 -0.30
C VAL A 171 10.78 19.04 0.74
N LEU A 172 12.05 18.86 0.33
CA LEU A 172 13.21 19.14 1.21
C LEU A 172 13.23 20.60 1.69
N GLY A 173 12.74 21.54 0.89
CA GLY A 173 12.56 22.95 1.25
C GLY A 173 11.37 23.22 2.19
N THR A 174 10.39 22.33 2.24
CA THR A 174 9.27 22.42 3.19
C THR A 174 9.63 21.78 4.54
N LEU A 175 10.52 20.79 4.53
CA LEU A 175 11.04 20.09 5.72
C LEU A 175 12.15 20.87 6.47
N VAL A 176 12.33 22.16 6.16
CA VAL A 176 13.44 23.07 6.53
C VAL A 176 13.71 23.29 8.04
N LYS A 177 13.00 22.61 8.94
CA LYS A 177 13.35 22.57 10.37
C LYS A 177 14.24 21.39 10.76
N THR A 178 14.37 20.37 9.91
CA THR A 178 15.13 19.17 10.24
C THR A 178 16.63 19.39 10.04
N ARG A 179 17.40 19.23 11.11
CA ARG A 179 18.86 19.40 11.09
C ARG A 179 19.63 18.13 10.76
N ASN A 180 18.98 16.96 10.62
CA ASN A 180 19.67 15.68 10.47
C ASN A 180 19.26 15.01 9.16
N VAL A 181 20.17 15.00 8.20
CA VAL A 181 19.99 14.36 6.88
C VAL A 181 21.05 13.29 6.69
N ILE A 182 20.63 12.09 6.29
CA ILE A 182 21.52 10.98 5.96
C ILE A 182 21.33 10.62 4.49
N ILE A 183 22.40 10.66 3.70
CA ILE A 183 22.39 10.27 2.28
C ILE A 183 22.95 8.86 2.16
N LEU A 184 22.10 7.93 1.70
CA LEU A 184 22.50 6.55 1.44
C LEU A 184 23.00 6.43 0.00
N LYS A 185 24.31 6.29 -0.14
CA LYS A 185 24.97 6.03 -1.42
C LYS A 185 24.91 4.55 -1.72
N SER A 186 24.40 4.19 -2.89
CA SER A 186 24.26 2.80 -3.31
C SER A 186 24.71 2.62 -4.76
N GLN A 187 24.71 1.39 -5.27
CA GLN A 187 25.12 1.13 -6.65
C GLN A 187 24.27 1.88 -7.69
N LEU A 188 23.00 2.16 -7.37
CA LEU A 188 22.11 2.94 -8.24
C LEU A 188 22.24 4.46 -8.06
N MET A 189 22.98 4.93 -7.05
CA MET A 189 23.29 6.35 -6.82
C MET A 189 24.78 6.60 -7.02
N ASN A 190 25.16 7.08 -8.21
CA ASN A 190 26.55 7.43 -8.47
C ASN A 190 27.02 8.62 -7.60
N ASN A 191 28.34 8.71 -7.37
CA ASN A 191 28.94 9.77 -6.55
C ASN A 191 28.54 11.18 -7.02
N GLY A 192 28.45 11.43 -8.33
CA GLY A 192 28.04 12.73 -8.84
C GLY A 192 26.58 13.09 -8.50
N THR A 193 25.67 12.11 -8.50
CA THR A 193 24.28 12.30 -8.06
C THR A 193 24.23 12.62 -6.57
N ALA A 194 24.97 11.89 -5.73
CA ALA A 194 25.06 12.15 -4.29
C ALA A 194 25.61 13.57 -3.99
N GLU A 195 26.67 13.99 -4.69
CA GLU A 195 27.22 15.34 -4.59
C GLU A 195 26.18 16.42 -4.94
N ARG A 196 25.48 16.29 -6.09
CA ARG A 196 24.44 17.25 -6.50
C ARG A 196 23.29 17.32 -5.49
N ILE A 197 22.89 16.18 -4.91
CA ILE A 197 21.89 16.12 -3.84
C ILE A 197 22.38 16.89 -2.62
N ARG A 198 23.62 16.62 -2.19
CA ARG A 198 24.24 17.24 -1.02
C ARG A 198 24.32 18.75 -1.17
N GLU A 199 24.76 19.26 -2.32
CA GLU A 199 24.83 20.69 -2.62
C GLU A 199 23.46 21.35 -2.54
N ARG A 200 22.44 20.76 -3.19
CA ARG A 200 21.05 21.27 -3.14
C ARG A 200 20.46 21.30 -1.73
N ILE A 201 20.80 20.34 -0.88
CA ILE A 201 20.34 20.32 0.52
C ILE A 201 21.06 21.39 1.33
N ARG A 202 22.39 21.54 1.16
CA ARG A 202 23.18 22.58 1.86
C ARG A 202 22.68 23.99 1.60
N GLU A 203 22.19 24.27 0.39
CA GLU A 203 21.61 25.58 0.06
C GLU A 203 20.36 25.91 0.90
N ARG A 204 19.59 24.89 1.33
CA ARG A 204 18.29 25.04 1.98
C ARG A 204 18.30 24.75 3.49
N VAL A 205 19.13 23.80 3.93
CA VAL A 205 19.31 23.42 5.34
C VAL A 205 20.58 24.09 5.87
N ARG A 206 20.47 25.39 6.18
CA ARG A 206 21.56 26.14 6.81
C ARG A 206 21.77 25.57 8.23
N ASP A 207 22.99 25.12 8.53
CA ASP A 207 23.41 24.54 9.82
C ASP A 207 22.89 23.12 10.15
N GLY A 208 22.53 22.32 9.14
CA GLY A 208 22.20 20.90 9.32
C GLY A 208 23.42 19.96 9.31
N ASN A 209 23.36 18.90 10.12
CA ASN A 209 24.24 17.73 10.03
C ASN A 209 23.81 16.87 8.84
N ILE A 210 24.65 16.84 7.79
CA ILE A 210 24.47 16.01 6.60
C ILE A 210 25.57 14.96 6.59
N THR A 211 25.21 13.70 6.77
CA THR A 211 26.13 12.56 6.73
C THR A 211 25.88 11.68 5.51
N GLU A 212 26.89 10.91 5.12
CA GLU A 212 26.78 9.95 4.04
C GLU A 212 27.16 8.57 4.51
N GLU A 213 26.39 7.58 4.08
CA GLU A 213 26.66 6.18 4.34
C GLU A 213 26.75 5.44 3.01
N ASN A 214 27.81 4.65 2.83
CA ASN A 214 27.98 3.84 1.64
C ASN A 214 27.35 2.46 1.87
N LEU A 215 26.51 2.05 0.93
CA LEU A 215 25.89 0.74 0.89
C LEU A 215 26.61 -0.15 -0.11
N GLU A 216 27.26 -1.18 0.40
CA GLU A 216 27.74 -2.30 -0.41
C GLU A 216 26.65 -3.37 -0.49
N VAL A 217 26.51 -4.00 -1.65
CA VAL A 217 25.54 -5.09 -1.84
C VAL A 217 26.08 -6.33 -1.12
N THR A 218 25.40 -6.74 -0.05
CA THR A 218 25.73 -7.96 0.69
C THR A 218 25.10 -9.20 0.02
N PRO A 219 25.58 -10.42 0.33
CA PRO A 219 24.94 -11.66 -0.11
C PRO A 219 23.46 -11.70 0.28
N GLU A 220 23.12 -11.32 1.51
CA GLU A 220 21.74 -11.35 2.00
C GLU A 220 20.83 -10.43 1.20
N MET A 221 21.32 -9.25 0.79
CA MET A 221 20.56 -8.33 -0.05
C MET A 221 20.35 -8.88 -1.47
N ALA A 222 21.38 -9.50 -2.05
CA ALA A 222 21.27 -10.13 -3.37
C ALA A 222 20.26 -11.29 -3.34
N TRP A 223 20.32 -12.15 -2.32
CA TRP A 223 19.38 -13.25 -2.15
C TRP A 223 17.94 -12.76 -1.99
N GLN A 224 17.71 -11.75 -1.14
CA GLN A 224 16.38 -11.17 -0.97
C GLN A 224 15.85 -10.58 -2.27
N ALA A 225 16.68 -9.87 -3.05
CA ALA A 225 16.23 -9.35 -4.34
C ALA A 225 15.83 -10.47 -5.31
N ILE A 226 16.55 -11.61 -5.30
CA ILE A 226 16.21 -12.80 -6.08
C ILE A 226 14.87 -13.38 -5.62
N GLU A 227 14.66 -13.56 -4.32
CA GLU A 227 13.39 -14.07 -3.76
C GLU A 227 12.21 -13.17 -4.16
N PHE A 228 12.37 -11.86 -4.05
CA PHE A 228 11.35 -10.89 -4.48
C PHE A 228 11.06 -10.99 -5.98
N ALA A 229 12.09 -11.15 -6.81
CA ALA A 229 11.93 -11.32 -8.25
C ALA A 229 11.19 -12.62 -8.61
N ILE A 230 11.52 -13.73 -7.94
CA ILE A 230 10.87 -15.03 -8.11
C ILE A 230 9.39 -14.93 -7.72
N ASN A 231 9.10 -14.45 -6.51
CA ASN A 231 7.73 -14.32 -6.02
C ASN A 231 6.89 -13.43 -6.96
N ARG A 232 7.45 -12.30 -7.41
CA ARG A 232 6.74 -11.40 -8.33
C ARG A 232 6.51 -12.03 -9.71
N THR A 233 7.45 -12.83 -10.19
CA THR A 233 7.33 -13.57 -11.45
C THR A 233 6.27 -14.66 -11.34
N GLU A 234 6.17 -15.33 -10.20
CA GLU A 234 5.12 -16.32 -9.95
C GLU A 234 3.73 -15.69 -9.93
N THR A 235 3.56 -14.57 -9.22
CA THR A 235 2.32 -13.78 -9.29
C THR A 235 1.99 -13.38 -10.73
N ALA A 236 2.99 -12.98 -11.52
CA ALA A 236 2.78 -12.64 -12.92
C ALA A 236 2.28 -13.83 -13.75
N LYS A 237 2.77 -15.05 -13.48
CA LYS A 237 2.31 -16.29 -14.13
C LYS A 237 0.87 -16.62 -13.75
N GLU A 238 0.56 -16.63 -12.46
CA GLU A 238 -0.80 -16.88 -11.94
C GLU A 238 -1.81 -15.90 -12.56
N MET A 239 -1.43 -14.63 -12.71
CA MET A 239 -2.30 -13.63 -13.34
C MET A 239 -2.49 -13.83 -14.85
N LEU A 240 -1.55 -14.49 -15.52
CA LEU A 240 -1.66 -14.84 -16.94
C LEU A 240 -2.46 -16.13 -17.17
N ASP A 241 -2.75 -16.92 -16.13
CA ASP A 241 -3.54 -18.14 -16.28
C ASP A 241 -4.87 -17.82 -16.98
N ASN A 242 -5.13 -18.54 -18.07
CA ASN A 242 -6.30 -18.35 -18.93
C ASN A 242 -6.39 -17.01 -19.68
N LEU A 243 -5.33 -16.19 -19.68
CA LEU A 243 -5.21 -14.99 -20.50
C LEU A 243 -4.21 -15.20 -21.65
N THR A 244 -4.50 -14.61 -22.82
CA THR A 244 -3.56 -14.60 -23.95
C THR A 244 -3.13 -13.17 -24.23
N ILE A 245 -1.93 -12.80 -23.75
CA ILE A 245 -1.34 -11.47 -23.96
C ILE A 245 0.03 -11.65 -24.64
N PRO A 246 0.15 -11.47 -25.97
CA PRO A 246 1.40 -11.74 -26.70
C PRO A 246 2.62 -10.98 -26.16
N ALA A 247 2.44 -9.74 -25.71
CA ALA A 247 3.51 -8.94 -25.12
C ALA A 247 4.00 -9.50 -23.76
N ALA A 248 3.14 -10.22 -23.04
CA ALA A 248 3.47 -10.78 -21.73
C ALA A 248 4.39 -12.01 -21.85
N THR A 249 4.23 -12.84 -22.89
CA THR A 249 5.08 -14.01 -23.13
C THR A 249 6.56 -13.64 -23.21
N LYS A 250 6.90 -12.64 -24.03
CA LYS A 250 8.28 -12.17 -24.17
C LYS A 250 8.83 -11.57 -22.87
N LEU A 251 7.99 -10.85 -22.11
CA LEU A 251 8.40 -10.29 -20.82
C LEU A 251 8.64 -11.39 -19.78
N LEU A 252 7.86 -12.48 -19.84
CA LEU A 252 8.00 -13.60 -18.92
C LEU A 252 9.32 -14.34 -19.18
N GLU A 253 9.63 -14.63 -20.45
CA GLU A 253 10.92 -15.22 -20.85
C GLU A 253 12.10 -14.37 -20.36
N LEU A 254 12.02 -13.04 -20.53
CA LEU A 254 13.04 -12.13 -20.02
C LEU A 254 13.13 -12.14 -18.49
N ALA A 255 12.01 -12.19 -17.77
CA ALA A 255 12.03 -12.25 -16.31
C ALA A 255 12.72 -13.54 -15.81
N GLU A 256 12.39 -14.69 -16.41
CA GLU A 256 12.98 -15.99 -16.08
C GLU A 256 14.47 -16.07 -16.40
N GLU A 257 14.88 -15.59 -17.59
CA GLU A 257 16.30 -15.48 -17.97
C GLU A 257 17.08 -14.65 -16.94
N LYS A 258 16.51 -13.51 -16.54
CA LYS A 258 17.15 -12.61 -15.56
C LYS A 258 17.26 -13.26 -14.18
N ILE A 259 16.26 -14.02 -13.73
CA ILE A 259 16.34 -14.80 -12.49
C ILE A 259 17.42 -15.87 -12.58
N GLN A 260 17.54 -16.57 -13.72
CA GLN A 260 18.59 -17.56 -13.92
C GLN A 260 19.98 -16.93 -13.79
N ILE A 261 20.24 -15.84 -14.53
CA ILE A 261 21.53 -15.12 -14.47
C ILE A 261 21.79 -14.60 -13.05
N ALA A 262 20.74 -14.15 -12.34
CA ALA A 262 20.87 -13.70 -10.96
C ALA A 262 21.36 -14.82 -10.02
N ASN A 263 20.75 -16.00 -10.11
CA ASN A 263 21.14 -17.18 -9.33
C ASN A 263 22.56 -17.66 -9.65
N GLU A 264 22.92 -17.75 -10.94
CA GLU A 264 24.27 -18.11 -11.37
C GLU A 264 25.31 -17.12 -10.81
N SER A 265 25.05 -15.82 -10.97
CA SER A 265 25.94 -14.76 -10.48
C SER A 265 26.06 -14.77 -8.95
N TYR A 266 24.99 -15.14 -8.23
CA TYR A 266 25.01 -15.29 -6.78
C TYR A 266 25.94 -16.42 -6.35
N ASN A 267 25.83 -17.58 -7.01
CA ASN A 267 26.66 -18.76 -6.72
C ASN A 267 28.15 -18.52 -7.06
N GLU A 268 28.44 -17.66 -8.03
CA GLU A 268 29.79 -17.20 -8.38
C GLU A 268 30.37 -16.16 -7.40
N GLY A 269 29.60 -15.70 -6.41
CA GLY A 269 29.99 -14.63 -5.49
C GLY A 269 29.90 -13.22 -6.09
N ASN A 270 29.32 -13.07 -7.28
CA ASN A 270 29.11 -11.77 -7.92
C ASN A 270 27.77 -11.17 -7.50
N TYR A 271 27.67 -10.78 -6.23
CA TYR A 271 26.43 -10.33 -5.60
C TYR A 271 25.87 -9.03 -6.22
N GLY A 272 26.73 -8.11 -6.67
CA GLY A 272 26.29 -6.89 -7.36
C GLY A 272 25.58 -7.20 -8.68
N LYS A 273 26.13 -8.11 -9.49
CA LYS A 273 25.47 -8.58 -10.73
C LYS A 273 24.19 -9.34 -10.42
N ALA A 274 24.22 -10.25 -9.44
CA ALA A 274 23.05 -11.01 -9.01
C ALA A 274 21.88 -10.09 -8.65
N TYR A 275 22.16 -9.12 -7.77
CA TYR A 275 21.21 -8.10 -7.34
C TYR A 275 20.66 -7.30 -8.53
N GLY A 276 21.53 -6.78 -9.40
CA GLY A 276 21.09 -6.01 -10.58
C GLY A 276 20.17 -6.79 -11.54
N GLN A 277 20.45 -8.07 -11.79
CA GLN A 277 19.61 -8.91 -12.64
C GLN A 277 18.26 -9.22 -11.97
N ALA A 278 18.25 -9.45 -10.66
CA ALA A 278 17.01 -9.67 -9.90
C ALA A 278 16.07 -8.45 -9.95
N ILE A 279 16.61 -7.22 -9.80
CA ILE A 279 15.84 -5.98 -9.96
C ILE A 279 15.22 -5.88 -11.37
N ALA A 280 15.98 -6.25 -12.41
CA ALA A 280 15.49 -6.24 -13.79
C ALA A 280 14.38 -7.29 -14.01
N ALA A 281 14.55 -8.52 -13.52
CA ALA A 281 13.54 -9.57 -13.58
C ALA A 281 12.21 -9.12 -12.97
N LYS A 282 12.28 -8.55 -11.75
CA LYS A 282 11.11 -8.03 -11.05
C LYS A 282 10.40 -6.94 -11.87
N ALA A 283 11.13 -6.03 -12.50
CA ALA A 283 10.54 -4.98 -13.33
C ALA A 283 9.77 -5.55 -14.54
N HIS A 284 10.27 -6.63 -15.15
CA HIS A 284 9.54 -7.35 -16.20
C HIS A 284 8.27 -7.99 -15.66
N ALA A 285 8.34 -8.66 -14.50
CA ALA A 285 7.18 -9.27 -13.85
C ALA A 285 6.08 -8.25 -13.48
N GLU A 286 6.45 -7.09 -12.92
CA GLU A 286 5.49 -6.00 -12.63
C GLU A 286 4.83 -5.47 -13.91
N ALA A 287 5.55 -5.41 -15.03
CA ALA A 287 4.98 -5.01 -16.31
C ALA A 287 3.94 -6.03 -16.82
N ILE A 288 4.19 -7.32 -16.62
CA ILE A 288 3.24 -8.39 -16.95
C ILE A 288 1.99 -8.27 -16.09
N ILE A 289 2.14 -8.15 -14.77
CA ILE A 289 1.01 -7.99 -13.84
C ILE A 289 0.13 -6.82 -14.27
N LYS A 290 0.75 -5.67 -14.60
CA LYS A 290 -0.01 -4.50 -15.08
C LYS A 290 -0.81 -4.78 -16.36
N LEU A 291 -0.25 -5.53 -17.31
CA LEU A 291 -0.95 -5.92 -18.53
C LEU A 291 -2.10 -6.89 -18.22
N ALA A 292 -1.84 -7.91 -17.39
CA ALA A 292 -2.82 -8.90 -16.98
C ALA A 292 -3.98 -8.29 -16.19
N SER A 293 -3.72 -7.41 -15.22
CA SER A 293 -4.74 -6.70 -14.45
C SER A 293 -5.65 -5.84 -15.35
N LYS A 294 -5.09 -5.27 -16.43
CA LYS A 294 -5.89 -4.52 -17.41
C LYS A 294 -6.79 -5.45 -18.22
N GLU A 295 -6.28 -6.60 -18.64
CA GLU A 295 -7.06 -7.55 -19.44
C GLU A 295 -8.14 -8.25 -18.62
N TRP A 296 -7.85 -8.64 -17.38
CA TRP A 296 -8.85 -9.18 -16.45
C TRP A 296 -10.03 -8.23 -16.23
N LYS A 297 -9.78 -6.92 -16.17
CA LYS A 297 -10.87 -5.93 -16.10
C LYS A 297 -11.77 -5.99 -17.34
N ASN A 298 -11.21 -6.16 -18.53
CA ASN A 298 -12.00 -6.32 -19.76
C ASN A 298 -12.85 -7.59 -19.70
N VAL A 299 -12.28 -8.71 -19.23
CA VAL A 299 -13.00 -9.99 -19.08
C VAL A 299 -14.16 -9.85 -18.09
N LEU A 300 -13.93 -9.23 -16.93
CA LEU A 300 -14.96 -9.00 -15.92
C LEU A 300 -16.10 -8.10 -16.45
N HIS A 301 -15.78 -7.09 -17.27
CA HIS A 301 -16.79 -6.23 -17.88
C HIS A 301 -17.58 -6.90 -19.01
N ALA A 302 -17.05 -7.96 -19.62
CA ALA A 302 -17.69 -8.64 -20.74
C ALA A 302 -18.80 -9.62 -20.32
N ARG A 303 -18.81 -10.10 -19.07
CA ARG A 303 -19.71 -11.17 -18.61
C ARG A 303 -20.40 -10.83 -17.29
N VAL A 304 -21.70 -10.56 -17.38
CA VAL A 304 -22.54 -10.18 -16.22
C VAL A 304 -22.54 -11.25 -15.13
N ASN A 305 -22.64 -12.53 -15.49
CA ASN A 305 -22.61 -13.62 -14.51
C ASN A 305 -21.30 -13.65 -13.70
N THR A 306 -20.15 -13.54 -14.38
CA THR A 306 -18.83 -13.51 -13.74
C THR A 306 -18.69 -12.30 -12.81
N GLN A 307 -19.23 -11.14 -13.19
CA GLN A 307 -19.27 -9.97 -12.33
C GLN A 307 -20.08 -10.23 -11.05
N LEU A 308 -21.28 -10.81 -11.17
CA LEU A 308 -22.15 -11.07 -10.02
C LEU A 308 -21.58 -12.16 -9.10
N GLU A 309 -21.02 -13.23 -9.66
CA GLU A 309 -20.34 -14.28 -8.89
C GLU A 309 -19.16 -13.72 -8.08
N ARG A 310 -18.38 -12.81 -8.69
CA ARG A 310 -17.30 -12.10 -7.99
C ARG A 310 -17.82 -11.26 -6.82
N GLU A 311 -18.92 -10.53 -7.02
CA GLU A 311 -19.54 -9.73 -5.95
C GLU A 311 -20.07 -10.60 -4.80
N ILE A 312 -20.66 -11.76 -5.10
CA ILE A 312 -21.07 -12.74 -4.08
C ILE A 312 -19.85 -13.23 -3.31
N HIS A 313 -18.78 -13.61 -3.98
CA HIS A 313 -17.56 -14.07 -3.31
C HIS A 313 -16.97 -13.01 -2.37
N LYS A 314 -16.91 -11.75 -2.81
CA LYS A 314 -16.49 -10.62 -1.96
C LYS A 314 -17.34 -10.51 -0.70
N LEU A 315 -18.67 -10.64 -0.82
CA LEU A 315 -19.58 -10.56 0.31
C LEU A 315 -19.41 -11.74 1.27
N GLU A 316 -19.27 -12.96 0.77
CA GLU A 316 -19.05 -14.15 1.61
C GLU A 316 -17.79 -14.02 2.47
N VAL A 317 -16.70 -13.51 1.90
CA VAL A 317 -15.44 -13.27 2.64
C VAL A 317 -15.65 -12.25 3.76
N LYS A 318 -16.35 -11.14 3.48
CA LYS A 318 -16.68 -10.10 4.48
C LYS A 318 -17.64 -10.61 5.56
N ILE A 319 -18.62 -11.44 5.22
CA ILE A 319 -19.58 -12.03 6.17
C ILE A 319 -18.87 -12.86 7.23
N LYS A 320 -17.84 -13.63 6.85
CA LYS A 320 -17.05 -14.44 7.80
C LYS A 320 -16.42 -13.58 8.91
N VAL A 321 -16.08 -12.32 8.64
CA VAL A 321 -15.57 -11.39 9.65
C VAL A 321 -16.65 -11.04 10.67
N LEU A 322 -17.86 -10.74 10.19
CA LEU A 322 -19.00 -10.42 11.06
C LEU A 322 -19.42 -11.62 11.93
N GLU A 323 -19.42 -12.82 11.35
CA GLU A 323 -19.73 -14.06 12.10
C GLU A 323 -18.74 -14.30 13.23
N LYS A 324 -17.43 -14.17 12.95
CA LYS A 324 -16.39 -14.31 13.98
C LYS A 324 -16.57 -13.29 15.11
N ALA A 325 -17.11 -12.12 14.81
CA ALA A 325 -17.42 -11.08 15.79
C ALA A 325 -18.73 -11.33 16.58
N GLY A 326 -19.42 -12.45 16.33
CA GLY A 326 -20.72 -12.75 16.94
C GLY A 326 -21.83 -11.78 16.51
N ILE A 327 -21.77 -11.29 15.27
CA ILE A 327 -22.82 -10.49 14.64
C ILE A 327 -23.71 -11.43 13.83
N ASP A 328 -25.02 -11.29 13.97
CA ASP A 328 -25.98 -12.09 13.21
C ASP A 328 -25.98 -11.65 11.73
N VAL A 329 -25.78 -12.62 10.85
CA VAL A 329 -25.71 -12.45 9.39
C VAL A 329 -26.72 -13.34 8.65
N THR A 330 -27.67 -13.95 9.38
CA THR A 330 -28.58 -14.97 8.84
C THR A 330 -29.36 -14.46 7.63
N GLU A 331 -29.92 -13.26 7.73
CA GLU A 331 -30.70 -12.66 6.64
C GLU A 331 -29.80 -12.27 5.45
N ILE A 332 -28.58 -11.75 5.71
CA ILE A 332 -27.59 -11.44 4.65
C ILE A 332 -27.26 -12.71 3.85
N LYS A 333 -27.02 -13.83 4.53
CA LYS A 333 -26.77 -15.13 3.90
C LYS A 333 -27.96 -15.61 3.07
N THR A 334 -29.18 -15.43 3.59
CA THR A 334 -30.39 -15.81 2.85
C THR A 334 -30.50 -15.03 1.53
N ARG A 335 -30.25 -13.71 1.55
CA ARG A 335 -30.23 -12.88 0.34
C ARG A 335 -29.15 -13.33 -0.65
N LEU A 336 -27.96 -13.65 -0.18
CA LEU A 336 -26.89 -14.19 -1.03
C LEU A 336 -27.26 -15.52 -1.68
N GLU A 337 -27.86 -16.46 -0.94
CA GLU A 337 -28.30 -17.73 -1.51
C GLU A 337 -29.41 -17.52 -2.56
N SER A 338 -30.36 -16.62 -2.32
CA SER A 338 -31.34 -16.22 -3.34
C SER A 338 -30.68 -15.60 -4.57
N ALA A 339 -29.65 -14.76 -4.40
CA ALA A 339 -28.90 -14.18 -5.50
C ALA A 339 -28.17 -15.24 -6.34
N LYS A 340 -27.55 -16.24 -5.69
CA LYS A 340 -26.91 -17.38 -6.38
C LYS A 340 -27.92 -18.15 -7.23
N ASN A 341 -29.11 -18.42 -6.68
CA ASN A 341 -30.18 -19.12 -7.42
C ASN A 341 -30.69 -18.32 -8.62
N ALA A 342 -30.78 -16.99 -8.48
CA ALA A 342 -31.14 -16.09 -9.58
C ALA A 342 -30.08 -16.09 -10.68
N ILE A 343 -28.78 -16.08 -10.34
CA ILE A 343 -27.68 -16.23 -11.32
C ILE A 343 -27.77 -17.56 -12.06
N GLN A 344 -28.00 -18.67 -11.35
CA GLN A 344 -28.16 -19.99 -11.97
C GLN A 344 -29.34 -20.06 -12.95
N SER A 345 -30.40 -19.31 -12.66
CA SER A 345 -31.58 -19.19 -13.52
C SER A 345 -31.44 -18.13 -14.62
N ALA A 346 -30.26 -17.51 -14.75
CA ALA A 346 -29.98 -16.37 -15.64
C ALA A 346 -30.88 -15.13 -15.41
N ASP A 347 -31.48 -15.01 -14.23
CA ASP A 347 -32.24 -13.85 -13.80
C ASP A 347 -31.32 -12.81 -13.15
N TYR A 348 -30.54 -12.12 -14.00
CA TYR A 348 -29.48 -11.23 -13.55
C TYR A 348 -29.98 -9.92 -12.92
N GLU A 349 -31.19 -9.47 -13.23
CA GLU A 349 -31.76 -8.26 -12.62
C GLU A 349 -32.12 -8.55 -11.16
N THR A 350 -32.85 -9.62 -10.89
CA THR A 350 -33.15 -10.07 -9.52
C THR A 350 -31.85 -10.35 -8.74
N ALA A 351 -30.85 -10.97 -9.36
CA ALA A 351 -29.56 -11.21 -8.71
C ALA A 351 -28.86 -9.90 -8.28
N LYS A 352 -28.87 -8.86 -9.14
CA LYS A 352 -28.29 -7.55 -8.81
C LYS A 352 -29.00 -6.91 -7.63
N GLU A 353 -30.33 -6.90 -7.63
CA GLU A 353 -31.13 -6.33 -6.54
C GLU A 353 -30.81 -7.01 -5.21
N LEU A 354 -30.80 -8.34 -5.18
CA LEU A 354 -30.48 -9.12 -3.98
C LEU A 354 -29.05 -8.92 -3.48
N ILE A 355 -28.08 -8.76 -4.39
CA ILE A 355 -26.69 -8.44 -4.02
C ILE A 355 -26.59 -7.04 -3.40
N GLU A 356 -27.27 -6.04 -3.96
CA GLU A 356 -27.28 -4.69 -3.42
C GLU A 356 -27.99 -4.62 -2.06
N GLU A 357 -29.08 -5.36 -1.86
CA GLU A 357 -29.69 -5.55 -0.54
C GLU A 357 -28.70 -6.14 0.46
N ALA A 358 -28.03 -7.24 0.09
CA ALA A 358 -27.03 -7.89 0.95
C ALA A 358 -25.86 -6.95 1.29
N LYS A 359 -25.38 -6.13 0.34
CA LYS A 359 -24.36 -5.10 0.58
C LYS A 359 -24.81 -4.08 1.62
N ASN A 360 -26.03 -3.57 1.49
CA ASN A 360 -26.57 -2.58 2.43
C ASN A 360 -26.70 -3.16 3.84
N MET A 361 -27.23 -4.38 3.96
CA MET A 361 -27.34 -5.06 5.25
C MET A 361 -25.97 -5.35 5.88
N LEU A 362 -24.99 -5.78 5.07
CA LEU A 362 -23.63 -6.01 5.52
C LEU A 362 -22.98 -4.73 6.03
N ARG A 363 -23.15 -3.61 5.32
CA ARG A 363 -22.68 -2.30 5.74
C ARG A 363 -23.27 -1.91 7.09
N ASP A 364 -24.59 -2.02 7.25
CA ASP A 364 -25.26 -1.66 8.50
C ASP A 364 -24.79 -2.53 9.67
N ALA A 365 -24.70 -3.85 9.45
CA ALA A 365 -24.17 -4.79 10.43
C ALA A 365 -22.71 -4.48 10.81
N PHE A 366 -21.87 -4.11 9.83
CA PHE A 366 -20.48 -3.71 10.09
C PHE A 366 -20.39 -2.41 10.89
N ILE A 367 -21.16 -1.38 10.54
CA ILE A 367 -21.16 -0.08 11.23
C ILE A 367 -21.65 -0.25 12.68
N GLN A 368 -22.76 -0.95 12.89
CA GLN A 368 -23.32 -1.19 14.23
C GLN A 368 -22.44 -2.13 15.07
N GLY A 369 -21.83 -3.13 14.41
CA GLY A 369 -20.97 -4.13 15.04
C GLY A 369 -19.51 -3.73 15.23
N ARG A 370 -19.09 -2.56 14.75
CA ARG A 370 -17.67 -2.12 14.74
C ARG A 370 -17.00 -2.21 16.11
N GLY A 371 -17.71 -1.90 17.18
CA GLY A 371 -17.21 -2.02 18.55
C GLY A 371 -16.89 -3.46 18.96
N LYS A 372 -17.76 -4.42 18.60
CA LYS A 372 -17.51 -5.86 18.84
C LYS A 372 -16.30 -6.35 18.04
N ILE A 373 -16.17 -5.87 16.80
CA ILE A 373 -15.06 -6.23 15.92
C ILE A 373 -13.72 -5.77 16.51
N ARG A 374 -13.63 -4.51 16.96
CA ARG A 374 -12.43 -4.01 17.67
C ARG A 374 -12.11 -4.82 18.93
N GLY A 375 -13.14 -5.29 19.64
CA GLY A 375 -12.99 -6.14 20.82
C GLY A 375 -12.31 -7.49 20.54
N MET A 376 -12.40 -8.02 19.32
CA MET A 376 -11.65 -9.23 18.93
C MET A 376 -10.13 -9.00 18.86
N ASN A 377 -9.71 -7.77 18.61
CA ASN A 377 -8.30 -7.38 18.44
C ASN A 377 -7.64 -6.88 19.72
N LEU A 378 -8.37 -6.75 20.83
CA LEU A 378 -7.76 -6.38 22.09
C LEU A 378 -6.98 -7.59 22.64
N PRO A 379 -5.65 -7.47 22.87
CA PRO A 379 -4.91 -8.54 23.52
C PRO A 379 -5.46 -8.71 24.94
N GLY A 380 -6.18 -9.80 25.17
CA GLY A 380 -6.41 -10.31 26.50
C GLY A 380 -5.07 -10.71 27.11
N GLY A 381 -4.52 -9.87 27.97
CA GLY A 381 -3.40 -10.23 28.86
C GLY A 381 -2.00 -10.05 28.29
N THR A 382 -1.22 -9.20 28.96
CA THR A 382 0.25 -9.21 29.09
C THR A 382 1.02 -10.15 28.14
N GLY A 383 1.52 -9.61 27.03
CA GLY A 383 2.40 -10.35 26.14
C GLY A 383 3.31 -9.39 25.39
N ARG A 384 4.56 -9.32 25.83
CA ARG A 384 5.67 -8.59 25.19
C ARG A 384 5.70 -8.86 23.69
N GLY A 385 5.99 -7.81 22.93
CA GLY A 385 6.19 -7.89 21.49
C GLY A 385 7.24 -8.92 21.08
N ARG A 386 7.18 -9.30 19.80
CA ARG A 386 8.24 -9.88 18.98
C ARG A 386 7.64 -10.40 17.66
N PRO A 387 8.49 -10.65 16.65
CA PRO A 387 9.76 -10.00 16.31
C PRO A 387 9.59 -8.97 15.20
#